data_AF-G2FQ63-F1
#
_entry.id   AF-G2FQ63-F1
#
_cell.length_a   1.000
_cell.length_b   1.000
_cell.length_c   1.000
_cell.angle_alpha   90.00
_cell.angle_beta   90.00
_cell.angle_gamma   90.00
#
_symmetry.space_group_name_H-M   'P 1'
#
loop_
_entity.id
_entity.type
_entity.pdbx_description
1 polymer ?
#
loop_
_entity_poly.entity_id
_entity_poly.type
_entity_poly.pdbx_seq_one_letter_code
_entity_poly.pdbx_strand_id
1 'polypeptide(L)'
;MRNAGLPIEVLIEYVGLFQQGDETIEARKELLNEQRKQLVARMGDMQKTLERLNYKIAVYENVVVEKEKALKKNEGLEKYE
;
A
#
# COMPACT_ATOMS: atom_id res chain seq x y z
N MET A 1 -13.07 8.50 -8.85
CA MET A 1 -13.21 7.52 -7.74
C MET A 1 -12.64 6.15 -8.08
N ARG A 2 -12.80 5.65 -9.31
CA ARG A 2 -12.16 4.40 -9.76
C ARG A 2 -10.64 4.35 -9.54
N ASN A 3 -9.93 5.45 -9.86
CA ASN A 3 -8.47 5.54 -9.65
C ASN A 3 -8.03 5.50 -8.17
N ALA A 4 -8.94 5.78 -7.24
CA ALA A 4 -8.69 5.66 -5.80
C ALA A 4 -8.91 4.23 -5.27
N GLY A 5 -9.15 3.26 -6.17
CA GLY A 5 -9.31 1.85 -5.82
C GLY A 5 -10.68 1.52 -5.22
N LEU A 6 -11.72 2.30 -5.52
CA LEU A 6 -13.11 1.91 -5.22
C LEU A 6 -13.59 0.87 -6.24
N PRO A 7 -14.29 -0.20 -5.80
CA PRO A 7 -14.89 -1.18 -6.69
C PRO A 7 -15.88 -0.53 -7.66
N ILE A 8 -15.95 -1.05 -8.89
CA ILE A 8 -16.84 -0.48 -9.91
C ILE A 8 -18.32 -0.74 -9.58
N GLU A 9 -18.60 -1.84 -8.88
CA GLU A 9 -19.91 -2.24 -8.39
C GLU A 9 -20.49 -1.16 -7.46
N VAL A 10 -19.65 -0.61 -6.57
CA VAL A 10 -20.07 0.46 -5.64
C VAL A 10 -20.34 1.77 -6.39
N LEU A 11 -19.60 2.05 -7.46
CA LEU A 11 -19.84 3.23 -8.28
C LEU A 11 -21.16 3.10 -9.07
N ILE A 12 -21.47 1.91 -9.56
CA ILE A 12 -22.75 1.60 -10.22
C ILE A 12 -23.90 1.78 -9.22
N GLU A 13 -23.77 1.20 -8.02
CA GLU A 13 -24.77 1.33 -6.96
C GLU A 13 -25.01 2.80 -6.58
N TYR A 14 -23.93 3.57 -6.36
CA TYR A 14 -24.04 4.99 -6.06
C TYR A 14 -24.79 5.77 -7.15
N VAL A 15 -24.50 5.51 -8.43
CA VAL A 15 -25.20 6.15 -9.55
C VAL A 15 -26.67 5.73 -9.60
N GLY A 16 -26.97 4.45 -9.36
CA GLY A 16 -28.34 3.95 -9.28
C GLY A 16 -29.15 4.61 -8.17
N LEU A 17 -28.55 4.80 -6.99
CA LEU A 17 -29.16 5.55 -5.89
C LEU A 17 -29.31 7.04 -6.25
N PHE A 18 -28.29 7.64 -6.87
CA PHE A 18 -28.34 9.04 -7.27
C PHE A 18 -29.50 9.33 -8.24
N GLN A 19 -29.77 8.44 -9.19
CA GLN A 19 -30.85 8.57 -10.16
C GLN A 19 -32.25 8.52 -9.52
N GLN A 20 -32.40 7.93 -8.34
CA GLN A 20 -33.66 7.91 -7.58
C GLN A 20 -33.94 9.24 -6.85
N GLY A 21 -32.97 10.17 -6.83
CA GLY A 21 -33.16 11.50 -6.26
C GLY A 21 -32.98 11.55 -4.74
N ASP A 22 -33.67 12.49 -4.10
CA ASP A 22 -33.36 12.92 -2.73
C ASP A 22 -33.71 11.87 -1.65
N GLU A 23 -34.61 10.93 -1.95
CA GLU A 23 -34.98 9.84 -1.05
C GLU A 23 -33.79 8.92 -0.69
N THR A 24 -32.73 8.91 -1.50
CA THR A 24 -31.55 8.05 -1.30
C THR A 24 -30.35 8.78 -0.70
N ILE A 25 -30.47 10.05 -0.27
CA ILE A 25 -29.33 10.85 0.22
C ILE A 25 -28.60 10.13 1.36
N GLU A 26 -29.31 9.60 2.35
CA GLU A 26 -28.67 8.91 3.47
C GLU A 26 -28.03 7.59 3.02
N ALA A 27 -28.69 6.81 2.16
CA ALA A 27 -28.10 5.57 1.61
C ALA A 27 -26.81 5.84 0.83
N ARG A 28 -26.79 6.88 -0.01
CA ARG A 28 -25.59 7.33 -0.75
C ARG A 28 -24.45 7.70 0.20
N LYS A 29 -24.77 8.39 1.29
CA LYS A 29 -23.79 8.83 2.29
C LYS A 29 -23.25 7.66 3.11
N GLU A 30 -24.10 6.71 3.49
CA GLU A 30 -23.69 5.49 4.18
C GLU A 30 -22.75 4.65 3.31
N LEU A 31 -23.11 4.44 2.04
CA LEU A 31 -22.29 3.73 1.06
C LEU A 31 -20.88 4.35 0.95
N LEU A 32 -20.79 5.67 0.80
CA LEU A 32 -19.51 6.38 0.73
C LEU A 32 -18.72 6.32 2.04
N ASN A 33 -19.39 6.40 3.19
CA ASN A 33 -18.73 6.28 4.49
C ASN A 33 -18.10 4.90 4.68
N GLU A 34 -18.79 3.85 4.25
CA GLU A 34 -18.26 2.49 4.32
C GLU A 34 -17.04 2.31 3.41
N GLN A 35 -17.12 2.80 2.16
CA GLN A 35 -15.95 2.81 1.27
C GLN A 35 -14.77 3.61 1.84
N ARG A 36 -15.05 4.73 2.51
CA ARG A 36 -14.01 5.53 3.18
C ARG A 36 -13.31 4.71 4.27
N LYS A 37 -14.04 3.99 5.12
CA LYS A 37 -13.43 3.15 6.17
C LYS A 37 -12.51 2.09 5.56
N GLN A 38 -12.97 1.41 4.51
CA GLN A 38 -12.19 0.38 3.84
C GLN A 38 -10.93 0.96 3.17
N LEU A 39 -11.02 2.14 2.57
CA LEU A 39 -9.87 2.83 2.01
C LEU A 39 -8.84 3.18 3.09
N VAL A 40 -9.28 3.75 4.23
CA VAL A 40 -8.40 4.08 5.35
C VAL A 40 -7.69 2.83 5.91
N ALA A 41 -8.39 1.72 6.05
CA ALA A 41 -7.79 0.46 6.50
C ALA A 41 -6.67 -0.01 5.54
N ARG A 42 -6.95 -0.02 4.23
CA ARG A 42 -5.94 -0.37 3.20
C ARG A 42 -4.74 0.55 3.23
N MET A 43 -4.95 1.86 3.39
CA MET A 43 -3.87 2.83 3.51
C MET A 43 -2.99 2.54 4.74
N GLY A 44 -3.59 2.14 5.86
CA GLY A 44 -2.84 1.74 7.06
C GLY A 44 -1.91 0.55 6.82
N ASP A 45 -2.38 -0.48 6.11
CA ASP A 45 -1.56 -1.65 5.80
C ASP A 45 -0.46 -1.34 4.77
N MET A 46 -0.75 -0.49 3.79
CA MET A 46 0.25 0.02 2.86
C MET A 46 1.33 0.83 3.58
N GLN A 47 0.94 1.67 4.54
CA GLN A 47 1.87 2.47 5.34
C GLN A 47 2.81 1.59 6.17
N LYS A 48 2.31 0.56 6.86
CA LYS A 48 3.14 -0.41 7.58
C LYS A 48 4.11 -1.14 6.65
N THR A 49 3.66 -1.47 5.44
CA THR A 49 4.50 -2.13 4.44
C THR A 49 5.63 -1.20 3.98
N LEU A 50 5.31 0.07 3.73
CA LEU A 50 6.28 1.09 3.36
C LEU A 50 7.33 1.29 4.45
N GLU A 51 6.92 1.36 5.72
CA GLU A 51 7.84 1.49 6.86
C GLU A 51 8.83 0.31 6.93
N ARG A 52 8.33 -0.92 6.72
CA ARG A 52 9.18 -2.12 6.69
C ARG A 52 10.18 -2.09 5.52
N LEU A 53 9.75 -1.60 4.36
CA LEU A 53 10.63 -1.43 3.20
C LEU A 53 11.70 -0.38 3.48
N ASN A 54 11.33 0.77 4.02
CA ASN A 54 12.26 1.84 4.40
C ASN A 54 13.31 1.36 5.40
N TYR A 55 12.89 0.61 6.43
CA TYR A 55 13.82 -0.01 7.37
C TYR A 55 14.81 -0.95 6.66
N LYS A 56 14.32 -1.81 5.77
CA LYS A 56 15.20 -2.71 5.00
C LYS A 56 16.19 -1.94 4.13
N ILE A 57 15.74 -0.91 3.43
CA ILE A 57 16.59 -0.07 2.59
C ILE A 57 17.69 0.59 3.44
N ALA A 58 17.34 1.19 4.56
CA ALA A 58 18.31 1.81 5.47
C ALA A 58 19.34 0.80 6.00
N VAL A 59 18.94 -0.45 6.27
CA VAL A 59 19.88 -1.53 6.66
C VAL A 59 20.87 -1.85 5.53
N TYR A 60 20.41 -1.87 4.27
CA TYR A 60 21.29 -2.07 3.12
C TYR A 60 22.28 -0.91 2.94
N GLU A 61 21.80 0.32 3.04
CA GLU A 61 22.62 1.53 2.89
C GLU A 61 23.72 1.63 3.96
N ASN A 62 23.44 1.19 5.19
CA ASN A 62 24.36 1.43 6.32
C ASN A 62 25.28 0.26 6.69
N VAL A 63 24.86 -0.99 6.49
CA VAL A 63 25.54 -2.15 7.12
C VAL A 63 25.79 -3.29 6.15
N VAL A 64 24.79 -3.64 5.34
CA VAL A 64 24.86 -4.88 4.54
C VAL A 64 25.82 -4.73 3.37
N VAL A 65 25.82 -3.59 2.67
CA VAL A 65 26.69 -3.38 1.49
C VAL A 65 28.18 -3.49 1.85
N GLU A 66 28.60 -2.91 2.98
CA GLU A 66 30.00 -2.95 3.39
C GLU A 66 30.42 -4.34 3.90
N LYS A 67 29.52 -5.05 4.62
CA LYS A 67 29.77 -6.43 5.04
C LYS A 67 29.77 -7.41 3.86
N GLU A 68 28.88 -7.25 2.88
CA GLU A 68 28.86 -8.06 1.65
C GLU A 68 30.12 -7.82 0.80
N LYS A 69 30.60 -6.57 0.68
CA LYS A 69 31.87 -6.27 0.02
C LYS A 69 33.06 -6.92 0.75
N ALA A 70 33.08 -6.85 2.08
CA ALA A 70 34.13 -7.47 2.89
C ALA A 70 34.16 -9.01 2.74
N LEU A 71 32.98 -9.65 2.75
CA LEU A 71 32.85 -11.09 2.55
C LEU A 71 33.29 -11.52 1.14
N LYS A 72 32.83 -10.82 0.09
CA LYS A 72 33.25 -11.10 -1.30
C LYS A 72 34.76 -10.90 -1.52
N LYS A 73 35.38 -9.96 -0.81
CA LYS A 73 36.84 -9.75 -0.86
C LYS A 73 37.59 -10.91 -0.18
N ASN A 74 37.04 -11.50 0.88
CA ASN A 74 37.65 -12.61 1.60
C ASN A 74 37.56 -13.94 0.82
N GLU A 75 36.41 -14.24 0.19
CA GLU A 75 36.24 -15.41 -0.70
C GLU A 75 37.14 -15.38 -1.93
N GLY A 76 37.55 -14.17 -2.38
CA GLY A 76 38.53 -14.01 -3.46
C GLY A 76 39.99 -14.26 -3.04
N LEU A 77 40.31 -14.17 -1.75
CA LEU A 77 41.66 -14.37 -1.21
C LEU A 77 41.95 -15.84 -0.88
N GLU A 78 40.95 -16.59 -0.40
CA GLU A 78 41.07 -18.06 -0.21
C GLU A 78 41.29 -18.84 -1.51
N LYS A 79 41.07 -18.21 -2.67
CA LYS A 79 41.28 -18.83 -3.98
C LYS A 79 42.73 -18.82 -4.48
N TYR A 80 43.64 -18.20 -3.73
CA TYR A 80 45.07 -18.06 -4.07
C TYR A 80 46.02 -18.54 -2.95
N GLU A 81 45.50 -19.23 -1.93
CA GLU A 81 46.28 -20.03 -0.96
C GLU A 81 46.12 -21.52 -1.27
#